data_AF-A0A7X8UAY0-F1
#
_entry.id   AF-A0A7X8UAY0-F1
#
_cell.length_a   1.000
_cell.length_b   1.000
_cell.length_c   1.000
_cell.angle_alpha   90.00
_cell.angle_beta   90.00
_cell.angle_gamma   90.00
#
_symmetry.space_group_name_H-M   'P 1'
#
loop_
_entity.id
_entity.type
_entity.pdbx_description
1 polymer ?
#
loop_
_entity_poly.entity_id
_entity_poly.type
_entity_poly.pdbx_seq_one_letter_code
_entity_poly.pdbx_strand_id
1 'polypeptide(L)'
;LGEPIIIYNLYAVQPGKSMIEQLKQVAWYAFPVEVNGTPVTDFRVTLVNGDWVWDFGGSLSPMINQVAAENNIDAKECSAIMLGQPGPTYIVANKAGKEVAIRNYKNPKTLKLNPEVVQEMQMELDAKQEIENNMLSEEGLIGSNGNTGISLKQNANVFQRVITYLDYLAM
;
A
#
# COMPACT_ATOMS: atom_id res chain seq x y z
N LEU A 1 15.18 -6.09 9.70
CA LEU A 1 14.05 -5.67 8.83
C LEU A 1 14.46 -5.90 7.38
N GLY A 2 13.53 -6.30 6.53
CA GLY A 2 13.74 -6.42 5.09
C GLY A 2 13.67 -5.08 4.35
N GLU A 3 13.79 -5.11 3.02
CA GLU A 3 13.60 -3.95 2.16
C GLU A 3 12.15 -3.42 2.28
N PRO A 4 11.94 -2.10 2.38
CA PRO A 4 10.62 -1.53 2.57
C PRO A 4 9.74 -1.69 1.32
N ILE A 5 8.49 -2.10 1.55
CA ILE A 5 7.43 -2.02 0.55
C ILE A 5 6.87 -0.61 0.58
N ILE A 6 6.92 0.05 -0.58
CA ILE A 6 6.29 1.34 -0.80
C ILE A 6 4.83 1.10 -1.14
N ILE A 7 3.94 1.77 -0.42
CA ILE A 7 2.51 1.74 -0.73
C ILE A 7 2.19 2.91 -1.65
N TYR A 8 1.47 2.60 -2.72
CA TYR A 8 0.95 3.57 -3.67
C TYR A 8 -0.53 3.79 -3.41
N ASN A 9 -1.04 4.92 -3.83
CA ASN A 9 -2.45 5.25 -3.78
C ASN A 9 -2.98 5.47 -5.19
N LEU A 10 -4.19 5.00 -5.41
CA LEU A 10 -4.96 5.17 -6.62
C LEU A 10 -6.25 5.91 -6.28
N TYR A 11 -6.42 7.10 -6.84
CA TYR A 11 -7.58 7.97 -6.58
C TYR A 11 -8.64 7.88 -7.67
N ALA A 12 -8.34 7.24 -8.80
CA ALA A 12 -9.26 6.99 -9.91
C ALA A 12 -8.71 5.83 -10.77
N VAL A 13 -9.58 5.01 -11.36
CA VAL A 13 -9.19 4.05 -12.39
C VAL A 13 -9.63 4.60 -13.75
N GLN A 14 -8.68 4.93 -14.62
CA GLN A 14 -8.95 5.32 -16.00
C GLN A 14 -8.91 4.07 -16.88
N PRO A 15 -10.03 3.67 -17.50
CA PRO A 15 -10.06 2.54 -18.42
C PRO A 15 -9.04 2.73 -19.56
N GLY A 16 -8.27 1.70 -19.86
CA GLY A 16 -7.27 1.71 -20.94
C GLY A 16 -5.88 2.25 -20.56
N LYS A 17 -5.67 2.68 -19.31
CA LYS A 17 -4.33 2.96 -18.75
C LYS A 17 -3.91 1.86 -17.79
N SER A 18 -2.60 1.61 -17.70
CA SER A 18 -2.05 0.69 -16.70
C SER A 18 -2.34 1.23 -15.29
N MET A 19 -2.57 0.35 -14.31
CA MET A 19 -2.72 0.79 -12.92
C MET A 19 -1.45 1.47 -12.43
N ILE A 20 -0.28 0.91 -12.76
CA ILE A 20 1.05 1.45 -12.40
C ILE A 20 1.22 2.90 -12.83
N GLU A 21 0.79 3.27 -14.04
CA GLU A 21 0.89 4.63 -14.57
C GLU A 21 0.05 5.65 -13.79
N GLN A 22 -0.94 5.18 -13.04
CA GLN A 22 -1.89 6.00 -12.30
C GLN A 22 -1.56 6.07 -10.80
N LEU A 23 -0.56 5.32 -10.37
CA LEU A 23 -0.12 5.25 -8.98
C LEU A 23 0.54 6.54 -8.54
N LYS A 24 0.08 7.04 -7.39
CA LYS A 24 0.77 8.10 -6.66
C LYS A 24 1.39 7.50 -5.42
N GLN A 25 2.71 7.63 -5.27
CA GLN A 25 3.36 7.23 -4.04
C GLN A 25 2.78 8.01 -2.86
N VAL A 26 2.50 7.32 -1.77
CA VAL A 26 2.15 7.94 -0.50
C VAL A 26 3.28 7.74 0.50
N ALA A 27 3.33 8.62 1.50
CA ALA A 27 4.26 8.50 2.61
C ALA A 27 3.81 7.40 3.59
N TRP A 28 3.71 6.17 3.09
CA TRP A 28 3.36 4.97 3.84
C TRP A 28 4.29 3.83 3.41
N TYR A 29 5.04 3.33 4.37
CA TYR A 29 6.02 2.27 4.22
C TYR A 29 5.66 1.09 5.12
N ALA A 30 5.83 -0.12 4.60
CA ALA A 30 5.81 -1.34 5.40
C ALA A 30 7.19 -1.99 5.31
N PHE A 31 7.87 -2.11 6.45
CA PHE A 31 9.14 -2.80 6.56
C PHE A 31 8.89 -4.24 6.99
N PRO A 32 9.30 -5.24 6.21
CA PRO A 32 9.18 -6.63 6.59
C PRO A 32 9.93 -6.91 7.90
N VAL A 33 9.24 -7.44 8.89
CA VAL A 33 9.86 -8.03 10.08
C VAL A 33 10.04 -9.51 9.79
N GLU A 34 11.30 -9.93 9.66
CA GLU A 34 11.65 -11.25 9.16
C GLU A 34 12.21 -12.15 10.27
N VAL A 35 11.82 -13.42 10.22
CA VAL A 35 12.44 -14.50 11.00
C VAL A 35 12.98 -15.51 9.99
N ASN A 36 14.30 -15.76 10.04
CA ASN A 36 14.99 -16.64 9.09
C ASN A 36 14.73 -16.30 7.61
N GLY A 37 14.70 -15.00 7.28
CA GLY A 37 14.43 -14.51 5.92
C GLY A 37 12.97 -14.64 5.47
N THR A 38 12.05 -15.04 6.36
CA THR A 38 10.61 -15.07 6.09
C THR A 38 9.91 -13.92 6.82
N PRO A 39 9.23 -13.01 6.10
CA PRO A 39 8.38 -12.00 6.72
C PRO A 39 7.26 -12.61 7.55
N VAL A 40 7.19 -12.23 8.83
CA VAL A 40 6.17 -12.69 9.78
C VAL A 40 5.19 -11.59 10.16
N THR A 41 5.61 -10.33 10.07
CA THR A 41 4.76 -9.14 10.28
C THR A 41 5.39 -7.91 9.64
N ASP A 42 4.77 -6.74 9.83
CA ASP A 42 5.24 -5.46 9.31
C ASP A 42 5.55 -4.50 10.46
N PHE A 43 6.59 -3.72 10.28
CA PHE A 43 6.77 -2.44 10.96
C PHE A 43 6.30 -1.34 10.00
N ARG A 44 5.22 -0.64 10.33
CA ARG A 44 4.63 0.36 9.43
C ARG A 44 5.02 1.75 9.86
N VAL A 45 5.31 2.60 8.88
CA VAL A 45 5.64 4.01 9.07
C VAL A 45 4.80 4.84 8.11
N THR A 46 3.99 5.74 8.65
CA THR A 46 3.06 6.56 7.87
C THR A 46 3.14 8.01 8.32
N LEU A 47 3.06 8.94 7.37
CA LEU A 47 2.89 10.36 7.66
C LEU A 47 1.41 10.68 7.86
N VAL A 48 1.03 11.15 9.05
CA VAL A 48 -0.35 11.55 9.39
C VAL A 48 -0.30 12.98 9.90
N ASN A 49 -0.99 13.90 9.23
CA ASN A 49 -1.04 15.33 9.61
C ASN A 49 0.34 16.00 9.80
N GLY A 50 1.35 15.56 9.03
CA GLY A 50 2.72 16.07 9.13
C GLY A 50 3.58 15.39 10.20
N ASP A 51 2.99 14.50 11.00
CA ASP A 51 3.70 13.71 12.02
C ASP A 51 3.91 12.27 11.55
N TRP A 52 5.12 11.76 11.79
CA TRP A 52 5.43 10.37 11.50
C TRP A 52 4.88 9.49 12.61
N VAL A 53 3.92 8.66 12.25
CA VAL A 53 3.34 7.64 13.11
C VAL A 53 3.91 6.29 12.69
N TRP A 54 4.19 5.46 13.67
CA TRP A 54 4.66 4.10 13.45
C TRP A 54 3.86 3.11 14.27
N ASP A 55 3.72 1.90 13.76
CA ASP A 55 3.14 0.78 14.48
C ASP A 55 3.86 -0.53 14.12
N PHE A 56 3.67 -1.53 14.98
CA PHE A 56 4.04 -2.91 14.71
C PHE A 56 2.77 -3.73 14.54
N GLY A 57 2.74 -4.55 13.50
CA GLY A 57 1.59 -5.38 13.17
C GLY A 57 1.07 -5.06 11.78
N GLY A 58 0.61 -6.10 11.11
CA GLY A 58 0.25 -6.05 9.70
C GLY A 58 0.59 -7.40 9.04
N SER A 59 -0.05 -7.66 7.91
CA SER A 59 0.25 -8.83 7.09
C SER A 59 0.51 -8.46 5.63
N LEU A 60 0.95 -7.24 5.34
CA LEU A 60 1.25 -6.80 3.98
C LEU A 60 2.43 -7.57 3.40
N SER A 61 3.59 -7.59 4.08
CA SER A 61 4.76 -8.36 3.59
C SER A 61 4.47 -9.86 3.51
N PRO A 62 3.86 -10.50 4.53
CA PRO A 62 3.42 -11.90 4.42
C PRO A 62 2.49 -12.16 3.23
N MET A 63 1.51 -11.29 2.98
CA MET A 63 0.58 -11.46 1.86
C MET A 63 1.23 -11.25 0.49
N ILE A 64 2.16 -10.30 0.37
CA ILE A 64 2.93 -10.12 -0.88
C ILE A 64 3.69 -11.40 -1.22
N ASN A 65 4.36 -12.01 -0.25
CA ASN A 65 5.05 -13.28 -0.46
C ASN A 65 4.08 -14.42 -0.82
N GLN A 66 2.91 -14.46 -0.19
CA GLN A 66 1.89 -15.44 -0.55
C GLN A 66 1.43 -15.28 -2.00
N VAL A 67 1.10 -14.05 -2.42
CA VAL A 67 0.67 -13.75 -3.80
C VAL A 67 1.78 -14.09 -4.80
N ALA A 68 3.02 -13.71 -4.50
CA ALA A 68 4.18 -13.98 -5.32
C ALA A 68 4.40 -15.49 -5.51
N ALA A 69 4.34 -16.26 -4.41
CA ALA A 69 4.47 -17.72 -4.44
C ALA A 69 3.33 -18.40 -5.21
N GLU A 70 2.07 -18.01 -4.96
CA GLU A 70 0.87 -18.55 -5.64
C GLU A 70 0.90 -18.32 -7.16
N ASN A 71 1.60 -17.27 -7.63
CA ASN A 71 1.67 -16.89 -9.04
C ASN A 71 3.02 -17.17 -9.71
N ASN A 72 4.00 -17.74 -8.99
CA ASN A 72 5.35 -17.97 -9.47
C ASN A 72 6.01 -16.68 -10.02
N ILE A 73 6.02 -15.65 -9.17
CA ILE A 73 6.56 -14.30 -9.40
C ILE A 73 7.51 -13.97 -8.25
N ASP A 74 8.52 -13.13 -8.49
CA ASP A 74 9.35 -12.58 -7.41
C ASP A 74 8.52 -11.61 -6.55
N ALA A 75 8.62 -11.70 -5.23
CA ALA A 75 7.94 -10.76 -4.33
C ALA A 75 8.36 -9.30 -4.56
N LYS A 76 9.58 -9.06 -5.08
CA LYS A 76 10.08 -7.74 -5.46
C LYS A 76 9.37 -7.14 -6.67
N GLU A 77 8.70 -7.96 -7.47
CA GLU A 77 7.88 -7.53 -8.61
C GLU A 77 6.44 -7.16 -8.19
N CYS A 78 6.09 -7.33 -6.90
CA CYS A 78 4.78 -6.96 -6.36
C CYS A 78 4.79 -5.56 -5.75
N SER A 79 3.69 -4.83 -5.97
CA SER A 79 3.42 -3.51 -5.40
C SER A 79 2.11 -3.52 -4.61
N ALA A 80 2.05 -2.73 -3.53
CA ALA A 80 0.82 -2.51 -2.77
C ALA A 80 0.15 -1.20 -3.23
N ILE A 81 -1.13 -1.27 -3.57
CA ILE A 81 -1.96 -0.16 -4.05
C ILE A 81 -3.16 -0.01 -3.13
N MET A 82 -3.31 1.15 -2.52
CA MET A 82 -4.49 1.50 -1.75
C MET A 82 -5.47 2.29 -2.63
N LEU A 83 -6.78 2.01 -2.51
CA LEU A 83 -7.82 2.77 -3.23
C LEU A 83 -8.35 3.94 -2.37
N GLY A 84 -7.86 5.14 -2.66
CA GLY A 84 -8.08 6.32 -1.83
C GLY A 84 -7.51 6.18 -0.41
N GLN A 85 -7.70 7.18 0.45
CA GLN A 85 -7.24 7.14 1.85
C GLN A 85 -8.38 7.45 2.83
N PRO A 86 -8.58 6.67 3.91
CA PRO A 86 -8.17 5.27 4.08
C PRO A 86 -9.00 4.34 3.18
N GLY A 87 -8.38 3.34 2.55
CA GLY A 87 -9.04 2.51 1.53
C GLY A 87 -8.66 1.04 1.56
N PRO A 88 -9.37 0.18 0.81
CA PRO A 88 -8.94 -1.19 0.56
C PRO A 88 -7.58 -1.20 -0.11
N THR A 89 -6.73 -2.14 0.29
CA THR A 89 -5.38 -2.32 -0.27
C THR A 89 -5.36 -3.54 -1.16
N TYR A 90 -4.77 -3.40 -2.32
CA TYR A 90 -4.59 -4.43 -3.33
C TYR A 90 -3.10 -4.69 -3.51
N ILE A 91 -2.74 -5.95 -3.71
CA ILE A 91 -1.38 -6.34 -4.11
C ILE A 91 -1.43 -6.60 -5.60
N VAL A 92 -0.59 -5.91 -6.38
CA VAL A 92 -0.48 -6.06 -7.82
C VAL A 92 0.90 -6.58 -8.17
N ALA A 93 0.95 -7.68 -8.93
CA ALA A 93 2.21 -8.25 -9.40
C ALA A 93 2.51 -7.79 -10.83
N ASN A 94 3.71 -7.24 -11.05
CA ASN A 94 4.22 -6.81 -12.36
C ASN A 94 5.29 -7.77 -12.87
N LYS A 95 4.91 -8.70 -13.74
CA LYS A 95 5.84 -9.65 -14.36
C LYS A 95 6.20 -9.17 -15.76
N ALA A 96 7.49 -8.90 -16.00
CA ALA A 96 8.00 -8.47 -17.31
C ALA A 96 7.28 -7.24 -17.90
N GLY A 97 6.93 -6.27 -17.05
CA GLY A 97 6.23 -5.05 -17.47
C GLY A 97 4.73 -5.23 -17.69
N LYS A 98 4.14 -6.35 -17.27
CA LYS A 98 2.70 -6.62 -17.35
C LYS A 98 2.13 -6.90 -15.97
N GLU A 99 1.03 -6.23 -15.64
CA GLU A 99 0.24 -6.51 -14.45
C GLU A 99 -0.51 -7.84 -14.65
N VAL A 100 -0.22 -8.84 -13.81
CA VAL A 100 -0.68 -10.23 -14.06
C VAL A 100 -1.54 -10.82 -12.94
N ALA A 101 -1.43 -10.28 -11.72
CA ALA A 101 -2.21 -10.74 -10.58
C ALA A 101 -2.60 -9.55 -9.70
N ILE A 102 -3.78 -9.66 -9.09
CA ILE A 102 -4.28 -8.67 -8.15
C ILE A 102 -5.01 -9.37 -7.00
N ARG A 103 -4.69 -9.03 -5.75
CA ARG A 103 -5.34 -9.56 -4.53
C ARG A 103 -5.76 -8.44 -3.60
N ASN A 104 -7.04 -8.37 -3.24
CA ASN A 104 -7.52 -7.44 -2.21
C ASN A 104 -7.16 -7.98 -0.82
N TYR A 105 -6.56 -7.15 0.03
CA TYR A 105 -6.22 -7.46 1.41
C TYR A 105 -7.44 -7.88 2.24
N LYS A 106 -8.60 -7.27 1.99
CA LYS A 106 -9.87 -7.64 2.65
C LYS A 106 -10.54 -8.87 2.04
N ASN A 107 -10.32 -9.14 0.76
CA ASN A 107 -10.92 -10.28 0.05
C ASN A 107 -9.83 -11.16 -0.58
N PRO A 108 -9.45 -12.27 0.08
CA PRO A 108 -8.30 -13.08 -0.31
C PRO A 108 -8.51 -13.89 -1.60
N LYS A 109 -9.65 -13.76 -2.29
CA LYS A 109 -10.02 -14.57 -3.46
C LYS A 109 -9.60 -13.99 -4.82
N THR A 110 -9.09 -12.76 -4.88
CA THR A 110 -8.68 -12.17 -6.17
C THR A 110 -7.26 -12.61 -6.51
N LEU A 111 -7.07 -13.22 -7.69
CA LEU A 111 -5.76 -13.80 -8.10
C LEU A 111 -5.37 -13.53 -9.56
N LYS A 112 -6.28 -13.07 -10.43
CA LYS A 112 -5.97 -12.72 -11.82
C LYS A 112 -6.54 -11.36 -12.16
N LEU A 113 -5.73 -10.52 -12.80
CA LEU A 113 -6.20 -9.24 -13.30
C LEU A 113 -7.08 -9.49 -14.53
N ASN A 114 -8.37 -9.23 -14.40
CA ASN A 114 -9.34 -9.30 -15.48
C ASN A 114 -10.23 -8.03 -15.47
N PRO A 115 -11.01 -7.77 -16.53
CA PRO A 115 -11.86 -6.59 -16.59
C PRO A 115 -12.88 -6.48 -15.45
N GLU A 116 -13.39 -7.61 -14.95
CA GLU A 116 -14.36 -7.65 -13.84
C GLU A 116 -13.74 -7.11 -12.55
N VAL A 117 -12.53 -7.53 -12.20
CA VAL A 117 -11.82 -7.04 -11.01
C VAL A 117 -11.52 -5.55 -11.12
N VAL A 118 -11.10 -5.07 -12.30
CA VAL A 118 -10.86 -3.64 -12.53
C VAL A 118 -12.17 -2.85 -12.38
N GLN A 119 -13.29 -3.41 -12.84
CA GLN A 119 -14.61 -2.82 -12.67
C GLN A 119 -15.05 -2.79 -11.20
N GLU A 120 -14.79 -3.85 -10.43
CA GLU A 120 -15.04 -3.90 -8.99
C GLU A 120 -14.25 -2.81 -8.25
N MET A 121 -12.95 -2.64 -8.57
CA MET A 121 -12.13 -1.57 -7.99
C MET A 121 -12.69 -0.17 -8.29
N GLN A 122 -13.16 0.05 -9.52
CA GLN A 122 -13.79 1.31 -9.90
C GLN A 122 -15.10 1.54 -9.14
N MET A 123 -15.93 0.51 -8.99
CA MET A 123 -17.16 0.59 -8.18
C MET A 123 -16.86 0.90 -6.71
N GLU A 124 -15.82 0.31 -6.13
CA GLU A 124 -15.40 0.61 -4.75
C GLU A 124 -14.91 2.06 -4.59
N LEU A 125 -14.18 2.59 -5.56
CA LEU A 125 -13.78 4.00 -5.59
C LEU A 125 -14.98 4.94 -5.72
N ASP A 126 -15.90 4.65 -6.64
CA ASP A 126 -17.09 5.46 -6.87
C ASP A 126 -18.01 5.48 -5.64
N ALA A 127 -18.27 4.32 -5.04
CA ALA A 127 -19.05 4.20 -3.82
C ALA A 127 -18.41 4.97 -2.65
N LYS A 128 -17.08 4.92 -2.54
CA LYS A 128 -16.36 5.68 -1.51
C LYS A 128 -16.49 7.19 -1.76
N GLN A 129 -16.33 7.65 -2.99
CA GLN A 129 -16.45 9.05 -3.34
C GLN A 129 -17.87 9.56 -3.13
N GLU A 130 -18.88 8.74 -3.40
CA GLU A 130 -20.29 9.03 -3.09
C GLU A 130 -20.51 9.19 -1.58
N ILE A 131 -19.99 8.26 -0.76
CA ILE A 131 -20.05 8.35 0.71
C ILE A 131 -19.37 9.62 1.19
N GLU A 132 -18.16 9.93 0.72
CA GLU A 132 -17.43 11.15 1.11
C GLU A 132 -18.19 12.42 0.73
N ASN A 133 -18.77 12.48 -0.47
CA ASN A 133 -19.59 13.60 -0.91
C ASN A 133 -20.87 13.77 -0.07
N ASN A 134 -21.48 12.66 0.35
CA ASN A 134 -22.68 12.67 1.19
C ASN A 134 -22.35 12.97 2.67
N MET A 135 -21.15 12.62 3.13
CA MET A 135 -20.64 12.92 4.48
C MET A 135 -20.22 14.38 4.68
N LEU A 136 -20.07 15.18 3.61
CA LEU A 136 -19.88 16.63 3.70
C LEU A 136 -21.11 17.38 4.27
N SER A 137 -22.12 16.68 4.81
CA SER A 137 -23.33 17.24 5.43
C SER A 137 -23.39 17.18 6.96
N GLU A 138 -22.43 16.54 7.65
CA GLU A 138 -22.32 16.63 9.11
C GLU A 138 -20.87 16.90 9.54
N GLU A 139 -20.68 17.96 10.33
CA GLU A 139 -19.38 18.37 10.85
C GLU A 139 -18.74 17.27 11.72
N GLY A 140 -17.54 16.83 11.32
CA GLY A 140 -16.52 16.38 12.26
C GLY A 140 -16.02 14.95 12.10
N LEU A 141 -14.72 14.84 11.81
CA LEU A 141 -13.83 13.68 12.00
C LEU A 141 -13.84 12.57 10.95
N ILE A 142 -13.34 12.82 9.73
CA ILE A 142 -12.63 11.79 8.94
C ILE A 142 -11.42 12.40 8.23
N GLY A 143 -10.30 11.67 8.25
CA GLY A 143 -8.93 12.14 8.08
C GLY A 143 -8.57 12.80 6.74
N SER A 144 -7.85 13.92 6.87
CA SER A 144 -6.77 14.39 5.99
C SER A 144 -7.03 14.36 4.49
N ASN A 145 -7.88 15.29 4.03
CA ASN A 145 -7.78 15.85 2.69
C ASN A 145 -6.59 16.82 2.64
N GLY A 146 -5.40 16.36 2.27
CA GLY A 146 -4.26 17.28 2.13
C GLY A 146 -2.92 16.63 1.81
N ASN A 147 -2.61 16.55 0.52
CA ASN A 147 -1.25 16.57 -0.07
C ASN A 147 -0.15 15.80 0.71
N THR A 148 0.02 14.51 0.42
CA THR A 148 1.02 13.61 1.02
C THR A 148 2.43 13.72 0.39
N GLY A 149 2.68 14.74 -0.44
CA GLY A 149 3.95 14.93 -1.12
C GLY A 149 5.06 15.30 -0.14
N ILE A 150 5.98 14.36 0.13
CA ILE A 150 7.17 14.59 0.93
C ILE A 150 8.41 14.81 0.07
N SER A 151 9.31 15.68 0.54
CA SER A 151 10.61 15.91 -0.09
C SER A 151 11.57 14.74 0.09
N LEU A 152 12.57 14.63 -0.80
CA LEU A 152 13.63 13.61 -0.72
C LEU A 152 14.34 13.61 0.65
N LYS A 153 14.53 14.79 1.25
CA LYS A 153 15.16 14.95 2.56
C LYS A 153 14.32 14.37 3.69
N GLN A 154 12.99 14.51 3.61
CA GLN A 154 12.08 13.91 4.58
C GLN A 154 12.10 12.38 4.46
N ASN A 155 12.18 11.84 3.23
CA ASN A 155 12.35 10.40 2.99
C ASN A 155 13.65 9.85 3.58
N ALA A 156 14.79 10.46 3.29
CA ALA A 156 16.08 10.00 3.80
C ALA A 156 16.14 10.00 5.34
N ASN A 157 15.50 10.98 5.98
CA ASN A 157 15.46 11.08 7.44
C ASN A 157 14.70 9.93 8.10
N VAL A 158 13.61 9.45 7.48
CA VAL A 158 12.84 8.31 7.99
C VAL A 158 13.68 7.05 8.00
N PHE A 159 14.33 6.72 6.89
CA PHE A 159 15.20 5.54 6.82
C PHE A 159 16.30 5.59 7.89
N GLN A 160 16.91 6.75 8.08
CA GLN A 160 17.92 6.95 9.11
C GLN A 160 17.38 6.68 10.52
N ARG A 161 16.18 7.19 10.85
CA ARG A 161 15.55 6.97 12.17
C ARG A 161 15.25 5.50 12.42
N VAL A 162 14.76 4.80 11.41
CA VAL A 162 14.47 3.36 11.52
C VAL A 162 15.76 2.58 11.77
N ILE A 163 16.82 2.86 11.02
CA ILE A 163 18.14 2.23 11.21
C ILE A 163 18.65 2.46 12.64
N THR A 164 18.64 3.72 13.10
CA THR A 164 19.11 4.06 14.46
C THR A 164 18.30 3.37 15.56
N TYR A 165 16.98 3.23 15.40
CA TYR A 165 16.15 2.51 16.36
C TYR A 165 16.46 1.01 16.40
N LEU A 166 16.69 0.39 15.24
CA LEU A 166 17.11 -1.01 15.16
C LEU A 166 18.48 -1.24 15.81
N ASP A 167 19.44 -0.34 15.57
CA ASP A 167 20.77 -0.42 16.17
C ASP A 167 20.68 -0.36 17.70
N TYR A 168 19.83 0.50 18.25
CA TYR A 168 19.59 0.59 19.70
C TYR A 168 19.04 -0.71 20.30
N LEU A 169 18.14 -1.42 19.59
CA LEU A 169 17.57 -2.69 20.06
C LEU A 169 18.51 -3.88 19.97
N ALA A 170 19.58 -3.78 19.18
CA ALA A 170 20.58 -4.83 18.99
C ALA A 170 21.75 -4.76 20.00
N MET A 171 21.81 -3.71 20.83
CA MET A 171 22.75 -3.54 21.94
C MET A 171 22.19 -4.10 23.24
#